data_AF-A0A4Q3S6H3-F1
#
_entry.id   AF-A0A4Q3S6H3-F1
#
_cell.length_a   1.000
_cell.length_b   1.000
_cell.length_c   1.000
_cell.angle_alpha   90.00
_cell.angle_beta   90.00
_cell.angle_gamma   90.00
#
_symmetry.space_group_name_H-M   'P 1'
#
loop_
_entity.id
_entity.type
_entity.pdbx_description
1 polymer ?
#
loop_
_entity_poly.entity_id
_entity_poly.type
_entity_poly.pdbx_seq_one_letter_code
_entity_poly.pdbx_strand_id
1 'polypeptide(L)'
;MDRRAFIAGAGAAVAAPIAAQAQTTGAGKGETVSIRGYLKRVTNHYYVIAPTAQKTDPKTTNYAAWPTDVVRVYPKDAGKMTLGLVTIKGRFYKGRQMDAASGTVATVVLTDAVMN
;
A
#
# COMPACT_ATOMS: atom_id res chain seq x y z
N MET A 1 -22.17 -28.75 3.41
CA MET A 1 -22.53 -27.43 2.86
C MET A 1 -21.54 -27.08 1.77
N ASP A 2 -22.04 -26.99 0.56
CA ASP A 2 -21.29 -26.96 -0.70
C ASP A 2 -20.60 -25.61 -0.92
N ARG A 3 -19.26 -25.60 -1.05
CA ARG A 3 -18.46 -24.37 -1.27
C ARG A 3 -18.40 -23.96 -2.75
N ARG A 4 -19.10 -24.67 -3.63
CA ARG A 4 -18.99 -24.49 -5.09
C ARG A 4 -19.94 -23.44 -5.68
N ALA A 5 -20.78 -22.81 -4.88
CA ALA A 5 -21.85 -21.96 -5.42
C ALA A 5 -21.59 -20.45 -5.46
N PHE A 6 -20.44 -19.93 -5.00
CA PHE A 6 -20.24 -18.46 -4.92
C PHE A 6 -19.18 -17.88 -5.87
N ILE A 7 -18.29 -18.70 -6.45
CA ILE A 7 -17.19 -18.22 -7.29
C ILE A 7 -17.50 -18.51 -8.76
N ALA A 8 -18.57 -17.91 -9.27
CA ALA A 8 -18.85 -17.93 -10.71
C ALA A 8 -19.49 -16.59 -11.07
N GLY A 9 -18.64 -15.62 -11.39
CA GLY A 9 -19.14 -14.31 -11.76
C GLY A 9 -18.03 -13.38 -12.21
N ALA A 10 -17.76 -13.44 -13.52
CA ALA A 10 -17.21 -12.36 -14.34
C ALA A 10 -15.78 -11.88 -14.00
N GLY A 11 -14.86 -11.76 -14.94
CA GLY A 11 -15.01 -11.49 -16.35
C GLY A 11 -13.86 -10.55 -16.72
N ALA A 12 -13.22 -10.84 -17.85
CA ALA A 12 -12.01 -10.19 -18.33
C ALA A 12 -12.17 -8.69 -18.63
N ALA A 13 -11.08 -7.91 -18.58
CA ALA A 13 -10.63 -7.00 -19.66
C ALA A 13 -9.52 -5.99 -19.24
N VAL A 14 -8.33 -6.21 -19.80
CA VAL A 14 -7.32 -5.32 -20.44
C VAL A 14 -6.69 -4.04 -19.80
N ALA A 15 -5.36 -3.98 -20.07
CA ALA A 15 -4.41 -2.85 -20.23
C ALA A 15 -3.44 -2.52 -19.07
N ALA A 16 -2.13 -2.60 -19.36
CA ALA A 16 -0.96 -2.54 -18.47
C ALA A 16 0.11 -1.56 -19.02
N PRO A 17 1.24 -1.24 -18.36
CA PRO A 17 1.55 -1.22 -16.92
C PRO A 17 2.35 0.04 -16.49
N ILE A 18 1.94 0.77 -15.45
CA ILE A 18 2.91 1.49 -14.59
C ILE A 18 2.45 1.39 -13.13
N ALA A 19 2.40 0.17 -12.63
CA ALA A 19 2.58 -0.05 -11.22
C ALA A 19 3.80 -0.95 -11.14
N ALA A 20 4.90 -0.45 -10.57
CA ALA A 20 5.84 -1.34 -9.91
C ALA A 20 4.99 -2.07 -8.85
N GLN A 21 4.42 -3.22 -9.23
CA GLN A 21 3.65 -4.04 -8.33
C GLN A 21 4.66 -4.51 -7.30
N ALA A 22 4.61 -3.89 -6.12
CA ALA A 22 5.21 -4.45 -4.94
C ALA A 22 4.84 -5.93 -4.92
N GLN A 23 5.85 -6.80 -5.03
CA GLN A 23 5.62 -8.23 -5.05
C GLN A 23 5.07 -8.60 -3.69
N THR A 24 3.77 -8.89 -3.62
CA THR A 24 3.07 -9.26 -2.40
C THR A 24 3.32 -10.72 -2.05
N THR A 25 4.57 -11.06 -1.76
CA THR A 25 4.97 -12.39 -1.32
C THR A 25 4.59 -12.56 0.16
N GLY A 26 3.31 -12.85 0.42
CA GLY A 26 2.81 -13.23 1.76
C GLY A 26 1.76 -12.29 2.38
N ALA A 27 0.84 -11.75 1.58
CA ALA A 27 -0.23 -10.88 2.06
C ALA A 27 -1.34 -11.65 2.82
N GLY A 28 -1.33 -11.59 4.15
CA GLY A 28 -2.50 -11.92 4.96
C GLY A 28 -3.63 -10.92 4.68
N LYS A 29 -4.82 -11.45 4.31
CA LYS A 29 -6.12 -10.81 4.02
C LYS A 29 -6.11 -9.27 3.84
N GLY A 30 -6.29 -8.84 2.58
CA GLY A 30 -6.51 -7.44 2.20
C GLY A 30 -7.85 -6.89 2.67
N GLU A 31 -7.88 -6.36 3.89
CA GLU A 31 -9.03 -5.64 4.44
C GLU A 31 -9.04 -4.19 3.93
N THR A 32 -10.21 -3.65 3.62
CA THR A 32 -10.33 -2.23 3.29
C THR A 32 -10.43 -1.42 4.59
N VAL A 33 -9.43 -0.58 4.84
CA VAL A 33 -9.34 0.25 6.05
C VAL A 33 -9.31 1.73 5.68
N SER A 34 -9.62 2.59 6.65
CA SER A 34 -9.39 4.04 6.59
C SER A 34 -8.30 4.42 7.58
N ILE A 35 -7.26 5.11 7.12
CA ILE A 35 -6.11 5.52 7.92
C ILE A 35 -6.00 7.04 7.85
N ARG A 36 -5.92 7.67 9.02
CA ARG A 36 -5.60 9.09 9.17
C ARG A 36 -4.14 9.26 9.57
N GLY A 37 -3.44 10.18 8.94
CA GLY A 37 -2.04 10.45 9.23
C GLY A 37 -1.41 11.47 8.29
N TYR A 38 -0.12 11.73 8.50
CA TYR A 38 0.68 12.58 7.65
C TYR A 38 1.20 11.79 6.45
N LEU A 39 0.64 12.07 5.27
CA LEU A 39 1.06 11.48 4.01
C LEU A 39 2.22 12.27 3.42
N LYS A 40 3.28 11.55 3.05
CA LYS A 40 4.46 12.10 2.38
C LYS A 40 4.78 11.30 1.13
N ARG A 41 5.11 12.02 0.06
CA ARG A 41 5.65 11.40 -1.15
C ARG A 41 7.09 10.97 -0.90
N VAL A 42 7.41 9.74 -1.29
CA VAL A 42 8.79 9.23 -1.20
C VAL A 42 9.39 9.12 -2.59
N THR A 43 8.62 8.57 -3.52
CA THR A 43 9.01 8.40 -4.92
C THR A 43 7.83 8.77 -5.84
N ASN A 44 7.97 8.52 -7.14
CA ASN A 44 6.86 8.64 -8.09
C ASN A 44 5.85 7.49 -7.99
N HIS A 45 6.20 6.38 -7.33
CA HIS A 45 5.40 5.15 -7.31
C HIS A 45 4.84 4.79 -5.94
N TYR A 46 5.33 5.38 -4.84
CA TYR A 46 4.72 5.20 -3.52
C TYR A 46 4.90 6.40 -2.58
N TYR A 47 4.07 6.37 -1.53
CA TYR A 47 4.00 7.33 -0.44
C TYR A 47 4.17 6.61 0.90
N VAL A 48 4.35 7.35 1.98
CA VAL A 48 4.24 6.81 3.34
C VAL A 48 3.25 7.64 4.13
N ILE A 49 2.44 6.97 4.94
CA ILE A 49 1.57 7.60 5.93
C ILE A 49 2.03 7.21 7.33
N ALA A 50 2.11 8.20 8.22
CA ALA A 50 2.60 8.05 9.59
C ALA A 50 1.77 8.90 10.56
N PRO A 51 1.76 8.60 11.87
CA PRO A 51 0.96 9.34 12.85
C PRO A 51 1.44 10.77 13.08
N THR A 52 2.71 11.07 12.81
CA THR A 52 3.30 12.40 13.03
C THR A 52 4.07 12.91 11.80
N ALA A 53 4.18 14.23 11.68
CA ALA A 53 4.87 14.89 10.57
C ALA A 53 6.38 14.68 10.58
N GLN A 54 6.99 14.19 11.66
CA GLN A 54 8.43 13.93 11.76
C GLN A 54 8.80 12.54 11.23
N LYS A 55 7.88 11.57 11.29
CA LYS A 55 8.14 10.22 10.78
C LYS A 55 8.18 10.22 9.25
N THR A 56 9.12 9.47 8.70
CA THR A 56 9.40 9.39 7.27
C THR A 56 9.63 7.93 6.86
N ASP A 57 9.78 7.71 5.55
CA ASP A 57 10.23 6.41 5.05
C ASP A 57 11.63 6.09 5.61
N PRO A 58 11.83 4.90 6.20
CA PRO A 58 13.11 4.51 6.79
C PRO A 58 14.20 4.14 5.76
N LYS A 59 13.84 4.05 4.46
CA LYS A 59 14.73 3.69 3.34
C LYS A 59 15.61 2.47 3.63
N THR A 60 15.01 1.44 4.21
CA THR A 60 15.72 0.24 4.62
C THR A 60 15.53 -0.91 3.64
N THR A 61 16.51 -1.81 3.57
CA THR A 61 16.43 -3.11 2.89
C THR A 61 16.19 -4.27 3.88
N ASN A 62 16.19 -3.98 5.20
CA ASN A 62 15.95 -4.95 6.24
C ASN A 62 14.52 -4.84 6.79
N TYR A 63 13.72 -5.90 6.66
CA TYR A 63 12.33 -5.93 7.11
C TYR A 63 12.17 -5.65 8.61
N ALA A 64 13.13 -6.07 9.43
CA ALA A 64 13.09 -5.85 10.87
C ALA A 64 13.28 -4.38 11.27
N ALA A 65 13.83 -3.57 10.37
CA ALA A 65 14.01 -2.13 10.58
C ALA A 65 12.79 -1.31 10.14
N TRP A 66 11.74 -1.93 9.58
CA TRP A 66 10.52 -1.21 9.23
C TRP A 66 9.70 -0.85 10.48
N PRO A 67 9.39 0.43 10.72
CA PRO A 67 8.59 0.84 11.88
C PRO A 67 7.18 0.27 11.84
N THR A 68 6.65 -0.09 13.01
CA THR A 68 5.29 -0.66 13.15
C THR A 68 4.18 0.36 12.89
N ASP A 69 4.48 1.65 12.98
CA ASP A 69 3.51 2.74 12.85
C ASP A 69 3.69 3.57 11.57
N VAL A 70 4.49 3.07 10.62
CA VAL A 70 4.63 3.65 9.28
C VAL A 70 4.04 2.67 8.27
N VAL A 71 3.15 3.17 7.41
CA VAL A 71 2.51 2.37 6.36
C VAL A 71 2.95 2.92 5.01
N ARG A 72 3.42 2.03 4.14
CA ARG A 72 3.72 2.37 2.75
C ARG A 72 2.43 2.37 1.93
N VAL A 73 2.20 3.40 1.14
CA VAL A 73 0.95 3.66 0.44
C VAL A 73 1.19 3.64 -1.07
N TYR A 74 0.47 2.76 -1.75
CA TYR A 74 0.37 2.68 -3.21
C TYR A 74 -1.01 3.21 -3.62
N PRO A 75 -1.10 4.47 -4.08
CA PRO A 75 -2.38 5.05 -4.46
C PRO A 75 -2.89 4.46 -5.77
N LYS A 76 -4.22 4.44 -5.91
CA LYS A 76 -4.86 4.08 -7.17
C LYS A 76 -4.58 5.12 -8.26
N ASP A 77 -4.50 6.39 -7.87
CA ASP A 77 -4.20 7.53 -8.74
C ASP A 77 -3.29 8.52 -7.99
N ALA A 78 -2.02 8.56 -8.36
CA ALA A 78 -1.03 9.41 -7.70
C ALA A 78 -1.30 10.92 -7.90
N GLY A 79 -2.01 11.31 -8.96
CA GLY A 79 -2.34 12.71 -9.23
C GLY A 79 -3.43 13.29 -8.34
N LYS A 80 -4.17 12.43 -7.63
CA LYS A 80 -5.26 12.82 -6.72
C LYS A 80 -4.88 12.79 -5.25
N MET A 81 -3.60 12.52 -4.93
CA MET A 81 -3.12 12.45 -3.56
C MET A 81 -2.70 13.84 -3.06
N THR A 82 -3.19 14.23 -1.89
CA THR A 82 -2.78 15.46 -1.21
C THR A 82 -1.75 15.13 -0.13
N LEU A 83 -0.66 15.91 -0.04
CA LEU A 83 0.36 15.73 1.01
C LEU A 83 -0.06 16.40 2.32
N GLY A 84 0.51 15.96 3.44
CA GLY A 84 0.22 16.49 4.76
C GLY A 84 -0.78 15.64 5.54
N LEU A 85 -1.50 16.23 6.50
CA LEU A 85 -2.44 15.51 7.34
C LEU A 85 -3.71 15.16 6.54
N VAL A 86 -3.94 13.87 6.30
CA VAL A 86 -5.02 13.37 5.45
C VAL A 86 -5.67 12.12 6.04
N THR A 87 -6.82 11.77 5.47
CA THR A 87 -7.47 10.47 5.67
C THR A 87 -7.54 9.76 4.33
N ILE A 88 -7.02 8.54 4.26
CA ILE A 88 -7.01 7.72 3.04
C ILE A 88 -7.66 6.37 3.31
N LYS A 89 -8.36 5.85 2.30
CA LYS A 89 -8.97 4.52 2.33
C LYS A 89 -8.25 3.62 1.34
N GLY A 90 -7.96 2.37 1.72
CA GLY A 90 -7.29 1.43 0.83
C GLY A 90 -7.28 0.01 1.38
N ARG A 91 -6.69 -0.90 0.61
CA ARG A 91 -6.52 -2.31 1.01
C ARG A 91 -5.25 -2.48 1.81
N PHE A 92 -5.39 -2.89 3.05
CA PHE A 92 -4.29 -3.02 3.99
C PHE A 92 -3.74 -4.43 4.00
N TYR A 93 -2.41 -4.53 3.93
CA TYR A 93 -1.70 -5.78 3.95
C TYR A 93 -0.55 -5.72 4.95
N LYS A 94 -0.41 -6.77 5.74
CA LYS A 94 0.75 -7.04 6.60
C LYS A 94 1.54 -8.20 6.01
N GLY A 95 2.86 -8.04 5.96
CA GLY A 95 3.77 -9.04 5.41
C GLY A 95 5.02 -8.41 4.81
N ARG A 96 5.98 -9.23 4.40
CA ARG A 96 7.24 -8.77 3.81
C ARG A 96 6.99 -8.32 2.36
N GLN A 97 7.18 -7.04 2.10
CA GLN A 97 7.01 -6.41 0.79
C GLN A 97 8.31 -5.74 0.36
N MET A 98 8.78 -6.06 -0.84
CA MET A 98 9.92 -5.37 -1.43
C MET A 98 9.42 -4.53 -2.61
N ASP A 99 9.82 -3.28 -2.64
CA ASP A 99 9.68 -2.45 -3.82
C ASP A 99 10.81 -2.78 -4.80
N ALA A 100 10.47 -3.33 -5.96
CA ALA A 100 11.46 -3.81 -6.93
C ALA A 100 12.29 -2.67 -7.56
N ALA A 101 11.75 -1.45 -7.63
CA ALA A 101 12.42 -0.32 -8.25
C ALA A 101 13.48 0.31 -7.33
N SER A 102 13.17 0.44 -6.04
CA SER A 102 14.05 1.06 -5.05
C SER A 102 14.86 0.05 -4.21
N GLY A 103 14.50 -1.23 -4.23
CA GLY A 103 15.03 -2.26 -3.33
C GLY A 103 14.60 -2.07 -1.87
N THR A 104 13.79 -1.04 -1.56
CA THR A 104 13.37 -0.75 -0.20
C THR A 104 12.25 -1.68 0.23
N VAL A 105 12.32 -2.13 1.47
CA VAL A 105 11.35 -3.07 2.02
C VAL A 105 10.34 -2.38 2.91
N ALA A 106 9.14 -2.95 3.03
CA ALA A 106 8.12 -2.59 3.99
C ALA A 106 7.49 -3.85 4.60
N THR A 107 7.00 -3.74 5.84
CA THR A 107 6.23 -4.82 6.48
C THR A 107 4.72 -4.56 6.49
N VAL A 108 4.32 -3.33 6.18
CA VAL A 108 2.92 -2.89 6.16
C VAL A 108 2.69 -2.00 4.95
N VAL A 109 1.73 -2.38 4.11
CA VAL A 109 1.38 -1.64 2.89
C VAL A 109 -0.12 -1.40 2.78
N LEU A 110 -0.49 -0.29 2.17
CA LEU A 110 -1.85 0.08 1.79
C LEU A 110 -1.90 0.23 0.27
N THR A 111 -2.59 -0.65 -0.43
CA THR A 111 -2.77 -0.56 -1.90
C THR A 111 -4.13 0.02 -2.26
N ASP A 112 -4.27 0.41 -3.53
CA ASP A 112 -5.49 0.98 -4.07
C ASP A 112 -5.97 2.19 -3.27
N ALA A 113 -5.02 2.93 -2.67
CA ALA A 113 -5.35 4.00 -1.75
C ALA A 113 -6.00 5.16 -2.50
N VAL A 114 -7.09 5.67 -1.94
CA VAL A 114 -7.83 6.83 -2.43
C VAL A 114 -8.04 7.81 -1.27
N MET A 115 -8.11 9.10 -1.60
CA MET A 115 -8.53 10.12 -0.64
C MET A 115 -9.96 9.83 -0.20
N ASN A 116 -10.21 9.93 1.11
CA ASN A 116 -11.56 9.82 1.67
C ASN A 116 -12.24 11.18 1.74
#